data_AF-A0A961CGM8-F1
#
_entry.id   AF-A0A961CGM8-F1
#
_cell.length_a   1.000
_cell.length_b   1.000
_cell.length_c   1.000
_cell.angle_alpha   90.00
_cell.angle_beta   90.00
_cell.angle_gamma   90.00
#
_symmetry.space_group_name_H-M   'P 1'
#
loop_
_entity.id
_entity.type
_entity.pdbx_description
1 polymer ?
#
loop_
_entity_poly.entity_id
_entity_poly.type
_entity_poly.pdbx_seq_one_letter_code
_entity_poly.pdbx_strand_id
1 'polypeptide(L)'
;MHFERLAIEAGDDTFTLDFHERLTVIAGMGQLERDGLVNELVGGLSAGRPGVHLEVRSDGGERYAVFRPRSGAPRIVDIERAADVTASFTNGAGQVNILERAGLTPSTARRAMRITAADLAARSHGDALVDRLARLDPDRLWDVAR
;
A
#
# COMPACT_ATOMS: atom_id res chain seq x y z
N MET A 1 2.98 -4.25 4.88
CA MET A 1 3.09 -2.85 5.37
C MET A 1 1.72 -2.34 5.77
N HIS A 2 1.64 -1.51 6.81
CA HIS A 2 0.44 -0.86 7.32
C HIS A 2 0.63 0.64 7.39
N PHE A 3 -0.38 1.42 6.97
CA PHE A 3 -0.38 2.87 7.19
C PHE A 3 -0.88 3.18 8.60
N GLU A 4 -0.21 4.12 9.29
CA GLU A 4 -0.60 4.61 10.61
C GLU A 4 -1.09 6.06 10.52
N ARG A 5 -0.42 6.88 9.70
CA ARG A 5 -0.81 8.28 9.48
C ARG A 5 -0.45 8.75 8.08
N LEU A 6 -1.30 9.61 7.53
CA LEU A 6 -1.06 10.39 6.31
C LEU A 6 -1.27 11.87 6.64
N ALA A 7 -0.30 12.70 6.31
CA ALA A 7 -0.48 14.15 6.27
C ALA A 7 -0.10 14.69 4.89
N ILE A 8 -0.92 15.59 4.35
CA ILE A 8 -0.77 16.19 3.03
C ILE A 8 -0.76 17.70 3.20
N GLU A 9 0.30 18.33 2.72
CA GLU A 9 0.39 19.79 2.60
C GLU A 9 -0.45 20.24 1.40
N ALA A 10 -1.44 21.10 1.62
CA ALA A 10 -2.35 21.64 0.62
C ALA A 10 -2.37 23.17 0.68
N GLY A 11 -1.34 23.81 0.10
CA GLY A 11 -1.16 25.26 0.22
C GLY A 11 -0.79 25.62 1.65
N ASP A 12 -1.60 26.48 2.28
CA ASP A 12 -1.42 26.88 3.69
C ASP A 12 -2.10 25.90 4.67
N ASP A 13 -2.90 24.96 4.17
CA ASP A 13 -3.60 23.96 4.96
C ASP A 13 -2.85 22.63 5.00
N THR A 14 -3.07 21.85 6.07
CA THR A 14 -2.60 20.46 6.16
C THR A 14 -3.79 19.54 6.41
N PHE A 15 -4.02 18.61 5.48
CA PHE A 15 -4.96 17.52 5.69
C PHE A 15 -4.24 16.38 6.42
N THR A 16 -4.84 15.85 7.48
CA THR A 16 -4.30 14.70 8.23
C THR A 16 -5.37 13.62 8.34
N LEU A 17 -4.94 12.38 8.14
CA LEU A 17 -5.73 11.17 8.34
C LEU A 17 -4.92 10.17 9.18
N ASP A 18 -5.45 9.82 10.34
CA ASP A 18 -4.93 8.73 11.17
C ASP A 18 -5.66 7.44 10.82
N PHE A 19 -4.91 6.35 10.66
CA PHE A 19 -5.44 5.03 10.37
C PHE A 19 -5.49 4.20 11.63
N HIS A 20 -6.65 3.58 11.87
CA HIS A 20 -6.78 2.58 12.93
C HIS A 20 -5.95 1.33 12.59
N GLU A 21 -5.27 0.77 13.58
CA GLU A 21 -4.38 -0.40 13.46
C GLU A 21 -5.02 -1.63 12.79
N ARG A 22 -6.34 -1.75 12.90
CA ARG A 22 -7.14 -2.88 12.39
C ARG A 22 -7.86 -2.56 11.10
N LEU A 23 -8.79 -1.60 11.14
CA LEU A 23 -9.61 -1.24 9.99
C LEU A 23 -10.03 0.23 10.10
N THR A 24 -9.77 0.97 9.02
CA THR A 24 -10.29 2.33 8.83
C THR A 24 -11.33 2.28 7.73
N VAL A 25 -12.55 2.75 8.01
CA VAL A 25 -13.62 2.87 7.02
C VAL A 25 -13.84 4.35 6.73
N ILE A 26 -13.64 4.74 5.47
CA ILE A 26 -13.90 6.11 5.01
C ILE A 26 -15.13 6.06 4.10
N ALA A 27 -16.24 6.59 4.60
CA ALA A 27 -17.50 6.64 3.88
C ALA A 27 -17.71 8.00 3.19
N GLY A 28 -18.64 8.06 2.24
CA GLY A 28 -19.03 9.32 1.58
C GLY A 28 -18.06 9.86 0.53
N MET A 29 -16.98 9.13 0.20
CA MET A 29 -16.06 9.51 -0.86
C MET A 29 -16.57 9.09 -2.24
N GLY A 30 -16.56 10.02 -3.19
CA GLY A 30 -16.74 9.73 -4.61
C GLY A 30 -15.52 9.00 -5.19
N GLN A 31 -15.62 8.60 -6.46
CA GLN A 31 -14.53 7.86 -7.10
C GLN A 31 -13.27 8.70 -7.24
N LEU A 32 -13.40 9.99 -7.58
CA LEU A 32 -12.28 10.89 -7.76
C LEU A 32 -11.49 11.08 -6.45
N GLU A 33 -12.18 11.26 -5.33
CA GLU A 33 -11.57 11.43 -4.02
C GLU A 33 -10.85 10.14 -3.58
N ARG A 34 -11.44 8.96 -3.86
CA ARG A 34 -10.80 7.67 -3.57
C ARG A 34 -9.51 7.49 -4.37
N ASP A 35 -9.56 7.77 -5.68
CA ASP A 35 -8.39 7.68 -6.55
C ASP A 35 -7.32 8.71 -6.12
N GLY A 36 -7.76 9.91 -5.71
CA GLY A 36 -6.92 10.93 -5.09
C GLY A 36 -6.16 10.39 -3.87
N LEU A 37 -6.88 9.88 -2.87
CA LEU A 37 -6.28 9.32 -1.64
C LEU A 37 -5.27 8.19 -1.94
N VAL A 38 -5.61 7.27 -2.85
CA VAL A 38 -4.68 6.20 -3.26
C VAL A 38 -3.42 6.79 -3.89
N ASN A 39 -3.54 7.85 -4.69
CA ASN A 39 -2.39 8.56 -5.28
C ASN A 39 -1.53 9.28 -4.23
N GLU A 40 -2.10 9.76 -3.12
CA GLU A 40 -1.32 10.29 -1.99
C GLU A 40 -0.49 9.20 -1.33
N LEU A 41 -1.13 8.08 -0.99
CA LEU A 41 -0.51 6.96 -0.29
C LEU A 41 0.62 6.35 -1.13
N VAL A 42 0.35 6.03 -2.40
CA VAL A 42 1.38 5.53 -3.33
C VAL A 42 2.44 6.60 -3.58
N GLY A 43 2.02 7.86 -3.70
CA GLY A 43 2.90 9.00 -3.92
C GLY A 43 3.97 9.11 -2.82
N GLY A 44 3.57 9.13 -1.55
CA GLY A 44 4.49 9.27 -0.42
C GLY A 44 5.48 8.11 -0.27
N LEU A 45 5.07 6.89 -0.64
CA LEU A 45 5.95 5.73 -0.68
C LEU A 45 6.94 5.74 -1.86
N SER A 46 6.57 6.41 -2.96
CA SER A 46 7.38 6.54 -4.17
C SER A 46 8.33 7.74 -4.13
N ALA A 47 9.23 7.84 -5.11
CA ALA A 47 10.11 9.00 -5.26
C ALA A 47 9.43 10.30 -5.75
N GLY A 48 8.15 10.27 -6.13
CA GLY A 48 7.57 11.28 -7.03
C GLY A 48 6.66 12.34 -6.42
N ARG A 49 6.35 12.29 -5.13
CA ARG A 49 5.30 13.15 -4.54
C ARG A 49 5.81 14.00 -3.37
N PRO A 50 6.05 15.31 -3.57
CA PRO A 50 6.31 16.23 -2.48
C PRO A 50 5.02 16.65 -1.76
N GLY A 51 5.18 17.24 -0.57
CA GLY A 51 4.10 17.70 0.30
C GLY A 51 3.37 16.57 1.04
N VAL A 52 4.01 15.42 1.27
CA VAL A 52 3.39 14.27 1.94
C VAL A 52 4.27 13.78 3.08
N HIS A 53 3.64 13.49 4.21
CA HIS A 53 4.23 12.78 5.33
C HIS A 53 3.43 11.51 5.61
N LEU A 54 4.12 10.38 5.74
CA LEU A 54 3.52 9.10 6.09
C LEU A 54 4.18 8.52 7.34
N GLU A 55 3.37 7.95 8.22
CA GLU A 55 3.85 6.99 9.21
C GLU A 55 3.38 5.60 8.78
N VAL A 56 4.32 4.67 8.67
CA VAL A 56 4.05 3.31 8.21
C VAL A 56 4.75 2.29 9.09
N ARG A 57 4.12 1.13 9.22
CA ARG A 57 4.70 -0.04 9.88
C ARG A 57 4.98 -1.13 8.86
N SER A 58 6.21 -1.63 8.88
CA SER A 58 6.66 -2.80 8.15
C SER A 58 5.97 -4.06 8.66
N ASP A 59 5.92 -5.11 7.84
CA ASP A 59 5.44 -6.43 8.29
C ASP A 59 6.38 -7.06 9.33
N GLY A 60 7.65 -6.64 9.36
CA GLY A 60 8.61 -6.95 10.43
C GLY A 60 8.39 -6.18 11.72
N GLY A 61 7.42 -5.26 11.76
CA GLY A 61 7.06 -4.46 12.92
C GLY A 61 7.79 -3.12 13.05
N GLU A 62 8.80 -2.85 12.21
CA GLU A 62 9.51 -1.57 12.25
C GLU A 62 8.60 -0.41 11.83
N ARG A 63 8.74 0.72 12.50
CA ARG A 63 7.93 1.92 12.25
C ARG A 63 8.78 3.00 11.63
N TYR A 64 8.31 3.55 10.52
CA TYR A 64 9.02 4.54 9.72
C TYR A 64 8.17 5.79 9.54
N ALA A 65 8.79 6.96 9.74
CA ALA A 65 8.27 8.25 9.34
C ALA A 65 8.92 8.66 8.02
N VAL A 66 8.10 8.93 7.00
CA VAL A 66 8.51 9.21 5.62
C VAL A 66 8.18 10.65 5.29
N PHE A 67 9.19 11.50 5.24
CA PHE A 67 9.06 12.92 4.96
C PHE A 67 9.34 13.19 3.48
N ARG A 68 8.35 13.77 2.79
CA ARG A 68 8.47 14.28 1.42
C ARG A 68 8.14 15.78 1.43
N PRO A 69 9.00 16.66 1.94
CA PRO A 69 8.67 18.07 1.99
C PRO A 69 8.61 18.69 0.59
N ARG A 70 7.88 19.80 0.42
CA ARG A 70 7.89 20.59 -0.83
C ARG A 70 9.25 21.22 -1.12
N SER A 71 10.02 21.50 -0.07
CA SER A 71 11.36 22.04 -0.15
C SER A 71 12.32 21.23 0.74
N GLY A 72 13.55 21.04 0.28
CA GLY A 72 14.53 20.18 0.96
C GLY A 72 14.49 18.73 0.50
N ALA A 73 15.35 17.91 1.12
CA ALA A 73 15.54 16.52 0.73
C ALA A 73 14.50 15.60 1.40
N PRO A 74 13.96 14.59 0.68
CA PRO A 74 13.19 13.52 1.28
C PRO A 74 14.00 12.79 2.36
N ARG A 75 13.32 12.35 3.43
CA ARG A 75 13.95 11.65 4.55
C ARG A 75 13.07 10.52 5.06
N ILE A 76 13.68 9.43 5.49
CA ILE A 76 13.01 8.34 6.21
C ILE A 76 13.70 8.15 7.55
N VAL A 77 12.89 8.18 8.61
CA VAL A 77 13.35 8.00 9.99
C VAL A 77 12.74 6.73 10.54
N ASP A 78 13.56 5.86 11.12
CA ASP A 78 13.10 4.79 12.01
C ASP A 78 12.65 5.44 13.32
N ILE A 79 11.35 5.35 13.61
CA ILE A 79 10.71 6.05 14.73
C ILE A 79 11.23 5.52 16.05
N GLU A 80 11.36 4.19 16.18
CA GLU A 80 11.73 3.54 17.43
C GLU A 80 13.21 3.78 17.76
N ARG A 81 14.07 3.81 16.73
CA ARG A 81 15.51 4.08 16.90
C ARG A 81 15.86 5.57 16.85
N ALA A 82 14.90 6.43 16.53
CA ALA A 82 15.12 7.84 16.23
C ALA A 82 16.29 8.07 15.25
N ALA A 83 16.39 7.21 14.24
CA ALA A 83 17.55 7.16 13.35
C ALA A 83 17.17 7.48 11.90
N ASP A 84 17.97 8.31 11.24
CA ASP A 84 17.84 8.52 9.79
C ASP A 84 18.31 7.26 9.05
N VAL A 85 17.36 6.62 8.34
CA VAL A 85 17.58 5.39 7.58
C VAL A 85 17.42 5.63 6.07
N THR A 86 17.40 6.89 5.64
CA THR A 86 17.12 7.31 4.25
C THR A 86 17.97 6.55 3.24
N ALA A 87 19.27 6.38 3.53
CA ALA A 87 20.20 5.67 2.66
C ALA A 87 19.77 4.23 2.33
N SER A 88 19.09 3.53 3.25
CA SER A 88 18.61 2.16 3.06
C SER A 88 17.45 2.05 2.05
N PHE A 89 16.82 3.18 1.74
CA PHE A 89 15.69 3.31 0.81
C PHE A 89 16.04 4.18 -0.41
N THR A 90 17.29 4.60 -0.54
CA THR A 90 17.77 5.34 -1.71
C THR A 90 18.15 4.34 -2.80
N ASN A 91 17.54 4.45 -3.97
CA ASN A 91 17.83 3.59 -5.12
C ASN A 91 19.14 3.99 -5.83
N GLY A 92 19.51 3.23 -6.86
CA GLY A 92 20.71 3.51 -7.66
C GLY A 92 20.71 4.86 -8.40
N ALA A 93 19.54 5.49 -8.56
CA ALA A 93 19.38 6.82 -9.12
C ALA A 93 19.45 7.94 -8.06
N GLY A 94 19.72 7.62 -6.79
CA GLY A 94 19.79 8.59 -5.69
C GLY A 94 18.41 9.03 -5.18
N GLN A 95 17.34 8.35 -5.58
CA GLN A 95 15.98 8.70 -5.18
C GLN A 95 15.51 7.83 -4.01
N VAL A 96 14.91 8.45 -3.00
CA VAL A 96 14.29 7.74 -1.88
C VAL A 96 13.00 7.07 -2.37
N ASN A 97 12.93 5.74 -2.37
CA ASN A 97 11.82 4.97 -2.92
C ASN A 97 11.56 3.68 -2.13
N ILE A 98 10.47 3.68 -1.35
CA ILE A 98 10.10 2.54 -0.50
C ILE A 98 9.48 1.42 -1.34
N LEU A 99 8.74 1.77 -2.40
CA LEU A 99 8.09 0.80 -3.26
C LEU A 99 9.12 -0.09 -3.98
N GLU A 100 10.17 0.53 -4.51
CA GLU A 100 11.22 -0.19 -5.23
C GLU A 100 11.97 -1.16 -4.31
N ARG A 101 12.19 -0.78 -3.05
CA ARG A 101 12.77 -1.67 -2.03
C ARG A 101 11.89 -2.90 -1.75
N ALA A 102 10.58 -2.74 -1.89
CA ALA A 102 9.58 -3.81 -1.78
C ALA A 102 9.33 -4.56 -3.12
N GLY A 103 10.08 -4.26 -4.19
CA GLY A 103 9.88 -4.85 -5.51
C GLY A 103 8.60 -4.40 -6.21
N LEU A 104 8.03 -3.26 -5.80
CA LEU A 104 6.79 -2.71 -6.34
C LEU A 104 7.07 -1.50 -7.24
N THR A 105 6.26 -1.41 -8.28
CA THR A 105 6.11 -0.20 -9.10
C THR A 105 4.92 0.64 -8.60
N PRO A 106 4.83 1.94 -8.93
CA PRO A 106 3.64 2.72 -8.58
C PRO A 106 2.33 2.12 -9.12
N SER A 107 2.35 1.51 -10.31
CA SER A 107 1.17 0.87 -10.91
C SER A 107 0.75 -0.40 -10.16
N THR A 108 1.70 -1.26 -9.80
CA THR A 108 1.44 -2.48 -9.03
C THR A 108 1.03 -2.16 -7.59
N ALA A 109 1.62 -1.14 -6.98
CA ALA A 109 1.23 -0.64 -5.66
C ALA A 109 -0.22 -0.10 -5.66
N ARG A 110 -0.61 0.73 -6.63
CA ARG A 110 -2.01 1.19 -6.78
C ARG A 110 -2.98 0.02 -6.92
N ARG A 111 -2.62 -0.98 -7.73
CA ARG A 111 -3.43 -2.18 -7.91
C ARG A 111 -3.56 -2.97 -6.62
N ALA A 112 -2.49 -3.10 -5.83
CA ALA A 112 -2.53 -3.78 -4.54
C ALA A 112 -3.38 -3.06 -3.49
N MET A 113 -3.45 -1.72 -3.55
CA MET A 113 -4.27 -0.90 -2.64
C MET A 113 -5.76 -0.84 -3.00
N ARG A 114 -6.16 -1.39 -4.14
CA ARG A 114 -7.55 -1.33 -4.62
C ARG A 114 -8.11 -2.74 -4.81
N ILE A 115 -9.09 -3.10 -3.98
CA ILE A 115 -9.91 -4.28 -4.18
C ILE A 115 -11.22 -3.84 -4.84
N THR A 116 -11.53 -4.41 -5.99
CA THR A 116 -12.77 -4.15 -6.74
C THR A 116 -13.71 -5.34 -6.68
N ALA A 117 -14.95 -5.14 -7.13
CA ALA A 117 -15.91 -6.24 -7.29
C ALA A 117 -15.38 -7.37 -8.17
N ALA A 118 -14.55 -7.07 -9.18
CA ALA A 118 -13.92 -8.08 -10.02
C ALA A 118 -12.91 -8.92 -9.24
N ASP A 119 -12.14 -8.32 -8.34
CA ASP A 119 -11.17 -9.03 -7.49
C ASP A 119 -11.87 -9.93 -6.47
N LEU A 120 -13.01 -9.46 -5.93
CA LEU A 120 -13.90 -10.26 -5.08
C LEU A 120 -14.53 -11.43 -5.86
N ALA A 121 -15.01 -11.19 -7.08
CA ALA A 121 -15.60 -12.21 -7.93
C ALA A 121 -14.59 -13.29 -8.34
N ALA A 122 -13.36 -12.91 -8.69
CA ALA A 122 -12.29 -13.84 -9.03
C ALA A 122 -11.93 -14.77 -7.86
N ARG A 123 -11.91 -14.26 -6.62
CA ARG A 123 -11.71 -15.08 -5.41
C ARG A 123 -12.87 -16.06 -5.20
N SER A 124 -14.11 -15.60 -5.35
CA SER A 124 -15.29 -16.48 -5.24
C SER A 124 -15.38 -17.56 -6.34
N HIS A 125 -14.77 -17.33 -7.51
CA HIS A 125 -14.73 -18.34 -8.57
C HIS A 125 -13.84 -19.54 -8.22
N GLY A 126 -12.75 -19.30 -7.48
CA GLY A 126 -11.93 -20.37 -6.92
C GLY A 126 -12.74 -21.24 -5.95
N ASP A 127 -13.48 -20.61 -5.05
CA ASP A 127 -14.37 -21.32 -4.12
C ASP A 127 -15.46 -22.10 -4.87
N ALA A 128 -16.06 -21.51 -5.92
CA ALA A 128 -17.05 -22.19 -6.74
C ALA A 128 -16.48 -23.38 -7.53
N LEU A 129 -15.21 -23.32 -7.96
CA LEU A 129 -14.52 -24.44 -8.61
C LEU A 129 -14.18 -25.54 -7.60
N VAL A 130 -13.70 -25.18 -6.41
CA VAL A 130 -13.45 -26.13 -5.32
C VAL A 130 -14.75 -26.82 -4.91
N ASP A 131 -15.85 -26.07 -4.75
CA ASP A 131 -17.17 -26.63 -4.45
C ASP A 131 -17.68 -27.57 -5.54
N ARG A 132 -17.34 -27.28 -6.80
CA ARG A 132 -17.74 -28.11 -7.94
C ARG A 132 -16.90 -29.38 -8.03
N LEU A 133 -15.61 -29.30 -7.71
CA LEU A 133 -14.71 -30.46 -7.61
C LEU A 133 -15.06 -31.34 -6.41
N ALA A 134 -15.42 -30.76 -5.27
CA ALA A 134 -15.82 -31.48 -4.06
C ALA A 134 -17.12 -32.28 -4.23
N ARG A 135 -17.95 -31.91 -5.21
CA ARG A 135 -19.20 -32.62 -5.56
C ARG A 135 -19.00 -33.71 -6.61
N LEU A 136 -17.81 -33.81 -7.21
CA LEU A 136 -17.46 -34.88 -8.13
C LEU A 136 -16.91 -36.07 -7.34
N ASP A 137 -17.12 -37.26 -7.89
CA ASP A 137 -16.57 -38.51 -7.34
C ASP A 137 -15.03 -38.44 -7.33
N PRO A 138 -14.38 -38.47 -6.15
CA PRO A 138 -12.93 -38.33 -6.03
C PRO A 138 -12.17 -39.40 -6.82
N ASP A 139 -12.67 -40.63 -6.86
CA ASP A 139 -11.99 -41.75 -7.51
C ASP A 139 -11.93 -41.55 -9.04
N ARG A 140 -12.99 -40.97 -9.62
CA ARG A 140 -13.01 -40.58 -11.03
C ARG A 140 -12.13 -39.38 -11.33
N LEU A 141 -11.91 -38.49 -10.37
CA LEU A 141 -11.15 -37.26 -10.56
C LEU A 141 -9.64 -37.56 -10.66
N TRP A 142 -9.16 -38.54 -9.88
CA TRP A 142 -7.77 -38.99 -9.91
C TRP A 142 -7.40 -39.78 -11.17
N ASP A 143 -8.35 -40.47 -11.79
CA ASP A 143 -8.13 -41.18 -13.07
C ASP A 143 -7.85 -40.22 -14.25
N VAL A 144 -8.38 -38.99 -14.22
CA VAL A 144 -8.16 -37.99 -15.28
C VAL A 144 -6.95 -37.09 -14.99
N ALA A 145 -6.48 -37.03 -13.74
CA ALA A 145 -5.33 -36.22 -13.32
C ALA A 145 -3.97 -36.92 -13.54
N ARG A 146 -3.97 -38.13 -14.11
CA ARG A 146 -2.78 -38.93 -14.44
C ARG A 146 -2.29 -38.71 -15.88
#